data_AF-A0A957F7Y4-F1
#
_entry.id   AF-A0A957F7Y4-F1
#
_cell.length_a   1.000
_cell.length_b   1.000
_cell.length_c   1.000
_cell.angle_alpha   90.00
_cell.angle_beta   90.00
_cell.angle_gamma   90.00
#
_symmetry.space_group_name_H-M   'P 1'
#
loop_
_entity.id
_entity.type
_entity.pdbx_description
1 polymer ?
#
loop_
_entity_poly.entity_id
_entity_poly.type
_entity_poly.pdbx_seq_one_letter_code
_entity_poly.pdbx_strand_id
1 'polypeptide(L)'
;YPLQRHDQNSEDTRRAYKARLKADKAGGAIELDTTTTLSGIPETAWAYMLGNRSALEWILDRYKERTPRDPTIRERFNTYRFIDHKEQVIDLLRRVCTVSVETMRIIGDMPAETV
;
A
#
# COMPACT_ATOMS: atom_id res chain seq x y z
N TYR A 1 12.39 -3.47 6.72
CA TYR A 1 12.92 -2.95 5.45
C TYR A 1 12.75 -1.44 5.42
N PRO A 2 13.80 -0.64 5.18
CA PRO A 2 13.75 0.81 5.30
C PRO A 2 13.09 1.45 4.07
N LEU A 3 11.76 1.53 4.05
CA LEU A 3 11.06 2.34 3.05
C LEU A 3 11.25 3.82 3.33
N GLN A 4 11.57 4.59 2.29
CA GLN A 4 11.74 6.03 2.38
C GLN A 4 10.39 6.71 2.22
N ARG A 5 10.04 7.57 3.19
CA ARG A 5 8.83 8.39 3.12
C ARG A 5 9.19 9.75 2.56
N HIS A 6 8.47 10.17 1.52
CA HIS A 6 8.54 11.51 0.96
C HIS A 6 7.23 12.22 1.21
N ASP A 7 7.28 13.28 2.03
CA ASP A 7 6.15 14.18 2.24
C ASP A 7 6.42 15.48 1.47
N GLN A 8 5.54 15.81 0.52
CA GLN A 8 5.55 17.11 -0.15
C GLN A 8 4.89 18.13 0.77
N ASN A 9 5.65 19.19 1.11
CA ASN A 9 5.15 20.29 1.93
C ASN A 9 4.12 21.08 1.10
N SER A 10 2.86 21.06 1.54
CA SER A 10 1.76 21.76 0.86
C SER A 10 1.82 23.26 1.17
N GLU A 11 2.79 23.97 0.59
CA GLU A 11 2.73 25.44 0.50
C GLU A 11 1.68 25.90 -0.52
N ASP A 12 1.23 24.99 -1.38
CA ASP A 12 0.11 25.21 -2.29
C ASP A 12 -1.20 24.80 -1.61
N THR A 13 -1.77 25.75 -0.84
CA THR A 13 -3.07 25.67 -0.14
C THR A 13 -4.28 25.34 -1.03
N ARG A 14 -4.08 25.12 -2.34
CA ARG A 14 -5.13 24.81 -3.32
C ARG A 14 -5.34 23.32 -3.59
N ARG A 15 -4.41 22.42 -3.21
CA ARG A 15 -4.60 20.98 -3.43
C ARG A 15 -5.42 20.36 -2.30
N ALA A 16 -6.68 20.05 -2.59
CA ALA A 16 -7.50 19.25 -1.71
C ALA A 16 -6.83 17.90 -1.43
N TYR A 17 -6.74 17.53 -0.15
CA TYR A 17 -6.27 16.22 0.28
C TYR A 17 -7.07 15.11 -0.41
N LYS A 18 -6.38 14.18 -1.09
CA LYS A 18 -7.02 13.05 -1.75
C LYS A 18 -6.21 11.78 -1.57
N ALA A 19 -6.83 10.76 -0.97
CA ALA A 19 -6.29 9.42 -0.89
C ALA A 19 -6.13 8.82 -2.31
N ARG A 20 -4.94 8.29 -2.62
CA ARG A 20 -4.62 7.67 -3.93
C ARG A 20 -4.45 6.16 -3.82
N LEU A 21 -3.70 5.70 -2.81
CA LEU A 21 -3.42 4.29 -2.53
C LEU A 21 -3.05 3.50 -3.79
N LYS A 22 -2.07 4.01 -4.54
CA LYS A 22 -1.66 3.47 -5.84
C LYS A 22 -0.24 2.91 -5.76
N ALA A 23 -0.06 1.68 -6.24
CA ALA A 23 1.25 1.08 -6.43
C ALA A 23 1.84 1.48 -7.79
N ASP A 24 3.10 1.88 -7.79
CA ASP A 24 3.98 1.98 -8.94
C ASP A 24 5.09 0.94 -8.81
N LYS A 25 4.86 -0.24 -9.39
CA LYS A 25 5.80 -1.37 -9.33
C LYS A 25 7.10 -1.07 -10.07
N ALA A 26 7.01 -0.36 -11.20
CA ALA A 26 8.16 -0.01 -12.03
C ALA A 26 9.06 1.02 -11.35
N GLY A 27 8.46 2.01 -10.68
CA GLY A 27 9.17 3.02 -9.90
C GLY A 27 9.55 2.59 -8.47
N GLY A 28 9.14 1.40 -8.01
CA GLY A 28 9.38 0.95 -6.64
C GLY A 28 8.73 1.86 -5.59
N ALA A 29 7.55 2.41 -5.90
CA ALA A 29 6.88 3.44 -5.10
C ALA A 29 5.39 3.13 -4.85
N ILE A 30 4.86 3.68 -3.76
CA ILE A 30 3.44 3.66 -3.41
C ILE A 30 3.02 5.10 -3.09
N GLU A 31 2.09 5.62 -3.87
CA GLU A 31 1.43 6.90 -3.62
C GLU A 31 0.27 6.67 -2.65
N LEU A 32 0.36 7.18 -1.43
CA LEU A 32 -0.70 7.00 -0.43
C LEU A 32 -1.79 8.05 -0.59
N ASP A 33 -1.38 9.30 -0.74
CA ASP A 33 -2.26 10.44 -0.97
C ASP A 33 -1.55 11.49 -1.84
N THR A 34 -2.10 12.70 -1.90
CA THR A 34 -1.54 13.81 -2.68
C THR A 34 -0.25 14.38 -2.12
N THR A 35 0.10 14.09 -0.87
CA THR A 35 1.28 14.67 -0.20
C THR A 35 2.31 13.62 0.18
N THR A 36 1.93 12.36 0.39
CA THR A 36 2.82 11.31 0.89
C THR A 36 3.00 10.18 -0.12
N THR A 37 4.26 9.87 -0.40
CA THR A 37 4.70 8.73 -1.21
C THR A 37 5.72 7.92 -0.44
N LEU A 38 5.62 6.58 -0.50
CA LEU A 38 6.64 5.65 -0.02
C LEU A 38 7.46 5.17 -1.21
N SER A 39 8.78 5.18 -1.11
CA SER A 39 9.71 4.73 -2.14
C SER A 39 10.70 3.71 -1.56
N GLY A 40 11.49 3.10 -2.44
CA GLY A 40 12.49 2.10 -2.07
C GLY A 40 11.90 0.70 -1.86
N ILE A 41 10.78 0.41 -2.51
CA ILE A 41 10.16 -0.92 -2.48
C ILE A 41 10.91 -1.82 -3.47
N PRO A 42 11.58 -2.89 -3.02
CA PRO A 42 12.33 -3.76 -3.91
C PRO A 42 11.40 -4.57 -4.80
N GLU A 43 11.88 -4.95 -5.98
CA GLU A 43 11.11 -5.75 -6.95
C GLU A 43 10.62 -7.08 -6.34
N THR A 44 11.45 -7.70 -5.52
CA THR A 44 11.15 -8.96 -4.82
C THR A 44 9.93 -8.86 -3.90
N ALA A 45 9.63 -7.69 -3.33
CA ALA A 45 8.44 -7.51 -2.51
C ALA A 45 7.14 -7.64 -3.32
N TRP A 46 7.19 -7.32 -4.63
CA TRP A 46 6.05 -7.48 -5.53
C TRP A 46 5.85 -8.92 -6.00
N ALA A 47 6.91 -9.74 -5.95
CA ALA A 47 6.86 -11.14 -6.36
C ALA A 47 6.11 -12.03 -5.36
N TYR A 48 5.96 -11.59 -4.11
CA TYR A 48 5.15 -12.31 -3.13
C TYR A 48 3.64 -12.13 -3.42
N MET A 49 3.11 -13.07 -4.20
CA MET A 49 1.73 -13.08 -4.71
C MET A 49 0.80 -13.88 -3.78
N LEU A 50 -0.35 -13.29 -3.47
CA LEU A 50 -1.45 -13.92 -2.74
C LEU A 50 -2.67 -13.95 -3.67
N GLY A 51 -2.87 -15.08 -4.37
CA GLY A 51 -3.85 -15.16 -5.44
C GLY A 51 -3.43 -14.33 -6.64
N ASN A 52 -4.19 -13.28 -6.97
CA ASN A 52 -3.98 -12.47 -8.18
C ASN A 52 -3.26 -11.13 -7.93
N ARG A 53 -2.83 -10.85 -6.70
CA ARG A 53 -2.18 -9.58 -6.31
C ARG A 53 -1.04 -9.82 -5.34
N SER A 54 -0.10 -8.88 -5.27
CA SER A 54 0.95 -8.94 -4.24
C SER A 54 0.37 -8.61 -2.86
N ALA A 55 1.07 -9.01 -1.80
CA ALA A 55 0.67 -8.66 -0.43
C ALA A 55 0.55 -7.15 -0.19
N LEU A 56 1.42 -6.34 -0.83
CA LEU A 56 1.36 -4.88 -0.77
C LEU A 56 0.09 -4.35 -1.48
N GLU A 57 -0.27 -4.89 -2.63
CA GLU A 57 -1.48 -4.50 -3.36
C GLU A 57 -2.76 -4.83 -2.58
N TRP A 58 -2.77 -5.94 -1.83
CA TRP A 58 -3.88 -6.29 -0.95
C TRP A 58 -4.13 -5.25 0.14
N ILE A 59 -3.07 -4.71 0.74
CA ILE A 59 -3.20 -3.63 1.73
C ILE A 59 -3.81 -2.39 1.08
N LEU A 60 -3.30 -1.97 -0.07
CA LEU A 60 -3.81 -0.80 -0.77
C LEU A 60 -5.29 -0.95 -1.14
N ASP A 61 -5.71 -2.13 -1.59
CA ASP A 61 -7.11 -2.39 -1.94
C ASP A 61 -8.04 -2.35 -0.73
N ARG A 62 -7.57 -2.84 0.42
CA ARG A 62 -8.35 -2.94 1.66
C ARG A 62 -8.59 -1.58 2.32
N TYR A 63 -7.59 -0.70 2.28
CA TYR A 63 -7.66 0.64 2.88
C TYR A 63 -8.19 1.70 1.91
N LYS A 64 -8.59 1.29 0.70
CA LYS A 64 -9.20 2.21 -0.27
C LYS A 64 -10.57 2.67 0.21
N GLU A 65 -10.78 3.99 0.22
CA GLU A 65 -12.09 4.57 0.48
C GLU A 65 -13.09 4.09 -0.60
N ARG A 66 -14.19 3.51 -0.16
CA ARG A 66 -15.27 3.03 -1.04
C ARG A 66 -16.57 3.65 -0.59
N THR A 67 -17.24 4.33 -1.52
CA THR A 67 -18.59 4.82 -1.28
C THR A 67 -19.59 3.68 -1.52
N PRO A 68 -20.41 3.33 -0.52
CA PRO A 68 -21.50 2.37 -0.71
C PRO A 68 -22.45 2.84 -1.82
N ARG A 69 -22.94 1.91 -2.64
CA ARG A 69 -23.93 2.22 -3.70
C ARG A 69 -25.30 2.55 -3.12
N ASP A 70 -25.65 1.90 -2.02
CA ASP A 70 -26.91 2.11 -1.34
C ASP A 70 -26.95 3.53 -0.71
N PRO A 71 -27.95 4.36 -1.05
CA PRO A 71 -28.03 5.73 -0.56
C PRO A 71 -28.20 5.82 0.96
N THR A 72 -28.95 4.91 1.57
CA THR A 72 -29.19 4.85 3.02
C THR A 72 -27.91 4.52 3.76
N ILE A 73 -27.14 3.56 3.22
CA ILE A 73 -25.84 3.17 3.80
C ILE A 73 -24.83 4.30 3.61
N ARG A 74 -24.82 4.94 2.44
CA ARG A 74 -23.93 6.06 2.16
C ARG A 74 -24.17 7.26 3.07
N GLU A 75 -25.41 7.60 3.37
CA GLU A 75 -25.74 8.74 4.23
C GLU A 75 -25.37 8.50 5.70
N ARG A 76 -25.56 7.28 6.20
CA ARG A 76 -25.39 6.96 7.63
C ARG A 76 -24.05 6.32 8.00
N PHE A 77 -23.40 5.65 7.06
CA PHE A 77 -22.26 4.75 7.37
C PHE A 77 -21.02 4.97 6.48
N ASN A 78 -20.99 6.00 5.63
CA ASN A 78 -19.78 6.38 4.88
C ASN A 78 -18.82 7.24 5.72
N THR A 79 -18.42 6.72 6.88
CA THR A 79 -17.60 7.44 7.87
C THR A 79 -16.10 7.19 7.71
N TYR A 80 -15.70 6.13 6.98
CA TYR A 80 -14.30 5.80 6.79
C TYR A 80 -13.56 6.90 6.02
N ARG A 81 -12.41 7.32 6.56
CA ARG A 81 -11.46 8.24 5.92
C ARG A 81 -10.06 7.68 6.05
N PHE A 82 -9.32 7.63 4.95
CA PHE A 82 -7.96 7.11 4.93
C PHE A 82 -7.00 7.96 5.77
N ILE A 83 -7.25 9.27 5.90
CA ILE A 83 -6.41 10.19 6.68
C ILE A 83 -6.25 9.73 8.13
N ASP A 84 -7.31 9.19 8.73
CA ASP A 84 -7.33 8.73 10.12
C ASP A 84 -6.47 7.47 10.33
N HIS A 85 -6.21 6.72 9.26
CA HIS A 85 -5.46 5.47 9.26
C HIS A 85 -4.10 5.57 8.56
N LYS A 86 -3.73 6.75 8.04
CA LYS A 86 -2.55 6.95 7.20
C LYS A 86 -1.27 6.39 7.83
N GLU A 87 -0.98 6.78 9.07
CA GLU A 87 0.23 6.36 9.77
C GLU A 87 0.25 4.86 10.05
N GLN A 88 -0.92 4.27 10.36
CA GLN A 88 -1.06 2.83 10.56
C GLN A 88 -0.79 2.06 9.26
N VAL A 89 -1.28 2.56 8.13
CA VAL A 89 -1.07 1.93 6.81
C VAL A 89 0.39 2.05 6.38
N ILE A 90 1.04 3.18 6.63
CA ILE A 90 2.47 3.35 6.37
C ILE A 90 3.30 2.31 7.14
N ASP A 91 3.03 2.18 8.44
CA ASP A 91 3.74 1.19 9.27
C ASP A 91 3.47 -0.24 8.80
N LEU A 92 2.21 -0.55 8.47
CA LEU A 92 1.83 -1.86 7.94
C LEU A 92 2.56 -2.17 6.63
N LEU A 93 2.64 -1.23 5.69
CA LEU A 93 3.35 -1.40 4.42
C LEU A 93 4.84 -1.67 4.63
N ARG A 94 5.50 -1.01 5.58
CA ARG A 94 6.92 -1.30 5.92
C ARG A 94 7.11 -2.73 6.42
N ARG A 95 6.22 -3.19 7.31
CA ARG A 95 6.26 -4.55 7.85
C ARG A 95 5.99 -5.58 6.76
N VAL A 96 4.93 -5.41 5.98
CA VAL A 96 4.57 -6.35 4.92
C VAL A 96 5.58 -6.37 3.78
N CYS A 97 6.21 -5.24 3.45
CA CYS A 97 7.35 -5.22 2.53
C CYS A 97 8.49 -6.12 3.05
N THR A 98 8.79 -6.06 4.35
CA THR A 98 9.82 -6.91 4.97
C THR A 98 9.43 -8.38 4.90
N VAL A 99 8.20 -8.71 5.28
CA VAL A 99 7.67 -10.09 5.21
C VAL A 99 7.76 -10.60 3.77
N SER A 100 7.33 -9.81 2.80
CA SER A 100 7.33 -10.20 1.38
C SER A 100 8.74 -10.55 0.89
N VAL A 101 9.73 -9.72 1.20
CA VAL A 101 11.13 -9.96 0.81
C VAL A 101 11.69 -11.20 1.50
N GLU A 102 11.48 -11.35 2.81
CA GLU A 102 11.96 -12.53 3.56
C GLU A 102 11.28 -13.81 3.11
N THR A 103 9.98 -13.77 2.78
CA THR A 103 9.27 -14.93 2.25
C THR A 103 9.85 -15.34 0.90
N MET A 104 10.11 -14.40 0.00
CA MET A 104 10.74 -14.72 -1.28
C MET A 104 12.16 -15.26 -1.11
N ARG A 105 12.92 -14.76 -0.12
CA ARG A 105 14.24 -15.30 0.23
C ARG A 105 14.14 -16.77 0.67
N ILE A 106 13.23 -17.07 1.61
CA ILE A 106 13.01 -18.43 2.10
C ILE A 106 12.59 -19.38 0.96
N ILE A 107 11.69 -18.94 0.07
CA ILE A 107 11.27 -19.71 -1.09
C ILE A 107 12.46 -19.99 -2.02
N GLY A 108 13.35 -19.01 -2.23
CA GLY A 108 14.56 -19.19 -3.04
C GLY A 108 15.58 -20.15 -2.41
N ASP A 109 15.61 -20.24 -1.07
CA ASP A 109 16.48 -21.14 -0.31
C ASP A 109 15.91 -22.58 -0.22
N MET A 110 14.65 -22.81 -0.64
CA MET A 110 14.06 -24.15 -0.63
C MET A 110 14.70 -25.06 -1.69
N PRO A 111 14.95 -26.34 -1.38
CA PRO A 111 15.44 -27.28 -2.38
C PRO A 111 14.42 -27.41 -3.51
N ALA A 112 14.90 -27.51 -4.75
CA ALA A 112 14.05 -27.84 -5.87
C ALA A 112 13.35 -29.17 -5.58
N GLU A 113 12.03 -29.24 -5.81
CA GLU A 113 11.32 -30.51 -5.76
C GLU A 113 11.95 -31.45 -6.78
N THR A 114 12.65 -32.47 -6.28
CA THR A 114 13.10 -33.60 -7.10
C THR A 114 11.84 -34.36 -7.52
N VAL A 115 11.42 -34.14 -8.76
CA VAL A 115 10.37 -34.94 -9.43
C VAL A 115 10.95 -36.29 -9.83
#